data_AF-A0A2L0VDN7-F1
#
_entry.id   AF-A0A2L0VDN7-F1
#
_cell.length_a   1.000
_cell.length_b   1.000
_cell.length_c   1.000
_cell.angle_alpha   90.00
_cell.angle_beta   90.00
_cell.angle_gamma   90.00
#
_symmetry.space_group_name_H-M   'P 1'
#
loop_
_entity.id
_entity.type
_entity.pdbx_description
1 polymer ?
#
loop_
_entity_poly.entity_id
_entity_poly.type
_entity_poly.pdbx_seq_one_letter_code
_entity_poly.pdbx_strand_id
1 'polypeptide(L)'
;MFVLLLAFAFVLPLVDSALTFPSIGYVQSAAVNGTLTCNGKPAHAKVKLYDEDDTDMDDLMDEGVTDEEGFFHLSGKETEITPIEPKVNIYHNCNDDESLNPLKKVCYKKISIDIPASYITDGPTAEKVFPLGSINLAGSFKGETRDCFN
;
A
#
# COMPACT_ATOMS: atom_id res chain seq x y z
N MET A 1 30.08 54.90 27.61
CA MET A 1 30.36 55.19 26.20
C MET A 1 30.00 53.94 25.40
N PHE A 2 28.76 53.90 24.91
CA PHE A 2 28.19 52.81 24.10
C PHE A 2 28.65 52.97 22.65
N VAL A 3 29.27 51.96 22.03
CA VAL A 3 29.20 51.74 20.58
C VAL A 3 29.28 50.23 20.30
N LEU A 4 28.40 49.78 19.42
CA LEU A 4 27.97 48.42 19.13
C LEU A 4 29.08 47.46 18.66
N LEU A 5 29.07 46.24 19.20
CA LEU A 5 29.63 45.06 18.54
C LEU A 5 28.59 44.53 17.54
N LEU A 6 28.83 44.75 16.25
CA LEU A 6 28.07 44.11 15.17
C LEU A 6 28.47 42.63 15.10
N ALA A 7 27.72 41.76 15.78
CA ALA A 7 27.79 40.33 15.56
C ALA A 7 27.06 40.03 14.23
N PHE A 8 27.81 39.96 13.14
CA PHE A 8 27.30 39.44 11.87
C PHE A 8 27.14 37.92 12.03
N ALA A 9 25.97 37.49 12.51
CA ALA A 9 25.60 36.08 12.49
C ALA A 9 25.39 35.69 11.02
N PHE A 10 26.41 35.11 10.41
CA PHE A 10 26.30 34.47 9.11
C PHE A 10 25.46 33.21 9.30
N VAL A 11 24.14 33.34 9.19
CA VAL A 11 23.22 32.22 9.17
C VAL A 11 23.48 31.50 7.84
N LEU A 12 24.37 30.50 7.87
CA LEU A 12 24.53 29.57 6.76
C LEU A 12 23.16 28.92 6.54
N PRO A 13 22.55 29.03 5.34
CA PRO A 13 21.36 28.25 5.06
C PRO A 13 21.79 26.79 5.10
N LEU A 14 21.25 26.04 6.06
CA LEU A 14 21.24 24.57 6.03
C LEU A 14 20.40 24.20 4.81
N VAL A 15 21.04 24.13 3.66
CA VAL A 15 20.43 23.57 2.45
C VAL A 15 20.41 22.08 2.69
N ASP A 16 19.32 21.61 3.30
CA ASP A 16 19.04 20.19 3.47
C ASP A 16 18.79 19.61 2.07
N SER A 17 19.88 19.32 1.39
CA SER A 17 19.89 18.79 0.04
C SER A 17 19.62 17.31 0.19
N ALA A 18 18.36 16.95 0.45
CA ALA A 18 17.90 15.57 0.34
C ALA A 18 18.32 15.09 -1.06
N LEU A 19 19.32 14.21 -1.09
CA LEU A 19 19.82 13.59 -2.32
C LEU A 19 18.70 12.69 -2.84
N THR A 20 17.80 13.27 -3.63
CA THR A 20 16.85 12.50 -4.43
C THR A 20 17.66 11.94 -5.59
N PHE A 21 18.06 10.66 -5.47
CA PHE A 21 18.54 9.94 -6.64
C PHE A 21 17.40 9.91 -7.65
N PRO A 22 17.59 10.36 -8.89
CA PRO A 22 16.55 10.26 -9.89
C PRO A 22 16.26 8.77 -10.11
N SER A 23 15.04 8.33 -9.78
CA SER A 23 14.55 7.00 -10.13
C SER A 23 14.65 6.85 -11.65
N ILE A 24 15.39 5.84 -12.11
CA ILE A 24 15.60 5.57 -13.53
C ILE A 24 14.50 4.62 -13.98
N GLY A 25 13.64 5.04 -14.90
CA GLY A 25 12.56 4.20 -15.40
C GLY A 25 11.42 4.99 -16.02
N TYR A 26 10.36 4.27 -16.36
CA TYR A 26 9.07 4.80 -16.77
C TYR A 26 8.14 4.80 -15.57
N VAL A 27 7.39 5.91 -15.40
CA VAL A 27 6.35 5.95 -14.39
C VAL A 27 5.16 5.14 -14.88
N GLN A 28 4.69 4.22 -14.06
CA GLN A 28 3.52 3.39 -14.32
C GLN A 28 2.59 3.43 -13.12
N SER A 29 1.29 3.20 -13.33
CA SER A 29 0.30 3.27 -12.26
C SER A 29 -0.77 2.20 -12.38
N ALA A 30 -1.31 1.84 -11.22
CA ALA A 30 -2.40 0.87 -11.09
C ALA A 30 -3.38 1.34 -10.02
N ALA A 31 -4.65 0.99 -10.20
CA ALA A 31 -5.70 1.23 -9.22
C ALA A 31 -6.61 0.02 -9.10
N VAL A 32 -7.14 -0.19 -7.90
CA VAL A 32 -8.04 -1.30 -7.56
C VAL A 32 -9.14 -0.81 -6.63
N ASN A 33 -10.34 -1.37 -6.76
CA ASN A 33 -11.39 -1.21 -5.77
C ASN A 33 -12.14 -2.52 -5.52
N GLY A 34 -12.84 -2.58 -4.40
CA GLY A 34 -13.66 -3.74 -4.06
C GLY A 34 -14.41 -3.55 -2.76
N THR A 35 -15.21 -4.55 -2.41
CA THR A 35 -15.96 -4.59 -1.15
C THR A 35 -15.64 -5.87 -0.39
N LEU A 36 -15.25 -5.75 0.86
CA LEU A 36 -14.89 -6.86 1.72
C LEU A 36 -15.98 -7.09 2.75
N THR A 37 -16.37 -8.35 2.90
CA THR A 37 -17.37 -8.78 3.89
C THR A 37 -16.83 -9.90 4.75
N CYS A 38 -17.39 -10.08 5.94
CA CYS A 38 -17.12 -11.19 6.85
C CYS A 38 -18.46 -11.75 7.31
N ASN A 39 -18.78 -12.99 6.92
CA ASN A 39 -20.07 -13.62 7.20
C ASN A 39 -21.27 -12.76 6.73
N GLY A 40 -21.13 -12.13 5.57
CA GLY A 40 -22.19 -11.31 4.96
C GLY A 40 -22.36 -9.90 5.54
N LYS A 41 -21.49 -9.47 6.46
CA LYS A 41 -21.44 -8.08 6.97
C LYS A 41 -20.22 -7.35 6.41
N PRO A 42 -20.26 -6.02 6.23
CA PRO A 42 -19.07 -5.22 5.96
C PRO A 42 -17.91 -5.59 6.87
N ALA A 43 -16.72 -5.80 6.29
CA ALA A 43 -15.52 -6.17 7.03
C ALA A 43 -14.55 -5.00 7.11
N HIS A 44 -14.03 -4.74 8.32
CA HIS A 44 -12.89 -3.87 8.52
C HIS A 44 -11.59 -4.64 8.21
N ALA A 45 -10.87 -4.21 7.17
CA ALA A 45 -9.62 -4.81 6.74
C ALA A 45 -8.62 -3.74 6.29
N LYS A 46 -7.33 -3.98 6.52
CA LYS A 46 -6.24 -3.19 5.93
C LYS A 46 -6.00 -3.71 4.52
N VAL A 47 -5.81 -2.83 3.57
CA VAL A 47 -5.53 -3.15 2.17
C VAL A 47 -4.30 -2.40 1.73
N LYS A 48 -3.46 -3.05 0.93
CA LYS A 48 -2.23 -2.47 0.41
C LYS A 48 -2.04 -2.84 -1.04
N LEU A 49 -1.70 -1.85 -1.85
CA LEU A 49 -1.32 -2.01 -3.25
C LEU A 49 0.21 -1.99 -3.30
N TYR A 50 0.75 -3.06 -3.87
CA TYR A 50 2.18 -3.26 -4.04
C TYR A 50 2.52 -3.40 -5.51
N ASP A 51 3.74 -3.03 -5.86
CA ASP A 51 4.47 -3.62 -6.97
C ASP A 51 5.16 -4.89 -6.47
N GLU A 52 5.11 -5.99 -7.23
CA GLU A 52 5.84 -7.21 -6.87
C GLU A 52 7.19 -7.24 -7.57
N ASP A 53 8.26 -7.36 -6.78
CA ASP A 53 9.62 -7.38 -7.30
C ASP A 53 10.27 -8.75 -7.11
N ASP A 54 10.79 -9.32 -8.19
CA ASP A 54 11.52 -10.59 -8.16
C ASP A 54 12.86 -10.51 -7.39
N THR A 55 13.43 -9.30 -7.23
CA THR A 55 14.81 -9.11 -6.73
C THR A 55 14.94 -8.43 -5.37
N ASP A 56 13.91 -7.76 -4.88
CA ASP A 56 13.88 -7.04 -3.61
C ASP A 56 12.50 -7.11 -2.95
N MET A 57 12.22 -6.20 -2.01
CA MET A 57 10.96 -6.22 -1.27
C MET A 57 9.91 -5.47 -2.07
N ASP A 58 8.72 -6.07 -2.24
CA ASP A 58 7.55 -5.43 -2.85
C ASP A 58 7.42 -3.94 -2.47
N ASP A 59 7.42 -3.07 -3.49
CA ASP A 59 7.31 -1.62 -3.31
C ASP A 59 5.87 -1.21 -2.97
N LEU A 60 5.69 -0.51 -1.85
CA LEU A 60 4.37 -0.07 -1.38
C LEU A 60 3.90 1.15 -2.18
N MET A 61 2.92 0.94 -3.07
CA MET A 61 2.39 2.00 -3.92
C MET A 61 1.28 2.82 -3.25
N ASP A 62 0.39 2.16 -2.49
CA ASP A 62 -0.71 2.80 -1.76
C ASP A 62 -1.24 1.88 -0.64
N GLU A 63 -1.84 2.46 0.41
CA GLU A 63 -2.47 1.69 1.48
C GLU A 63 -3.71 2.37 2.05
N GLY A 64 -4.61 1.55 2.58
CA GLY A 64 -5.85 2.04 3.16
C GLY A 64 -6.52 1.03 4.07
N VAL A 65 -7.68 1.44 4.57
CA VAL A 65 -8.58 0.61 5.36
C VAL A 65 -9.95 0.72 4.73
N THR A 66 -10.66 -0.40 4.65
CA THR A 66 -12.05 -0.42 4.19
C THR A 66 -12.93 0.53 5.01
N ASP A 67 -13.89 1.18 4.36
CA ASP A 67 -14.88 2.03 5.02
C ASP A 67 -15.96 1.23 5.78
N GLU A 68 -16.98 1.93 6.28
CA GLU A 68 -18.10 1.35 7.03
C GLU A 68 -18.96 0.36 6.22
N GLU A 69 -18.95 0.48 4.88
CA GLU A 69 -19.63 -0.45 3.97
C GLU A 69 -18.70 -1.59 3.53
N GLY A 70 -17.45 -1.60 3.99
CA GLY A 70 -16.44 -2.58 3.63
C GLY A 70 -15.78 -2.27 2.29
N PHE A 71 -16.06 -1.11 1.69
CA PHE A 71 -15.50 -0.69 0.41
C PHE A 71 -14.09 -0.15 0.59
N PHE A 72 -13.24 -0.38 -0.41
CA PHE A 72 -11.92 0.24 -0.50
C PHE A 72 -11.62 0.64 -1.95
N HIS A 73 -10.74 1.64 -2.08
CA HIS A 73 -10.15 2.06 -3.34
C HIS A 73 -8.70 2.47 -3.07
N LEU A 74 -7.77 1.92 -3.86
CA LEU A 74 -6.36 2.26 -3.83
C LEU A 74 -5.90 2.65 -5.23
N SER A 75 -4.97 3.60 -5.31
CA SER A 75 -4.34 4.04 -6.56
C SER A 75 -2.93 4.52 -6.27
N GLY A 76 -1.95 3.82 -6.86
CA GLY A 76 -0.54 4.13 -6.66
C GLY A 76 0.22 4.15 -7.98
N LYS A 77 1.51 4.51 -7.90
CA LYS A 77 2.42 4.52 -9.04
C LYS A 77 3.81 4.12 -8.60
N GLU A 78 4.58 3.57 -9.52
CA GLU A 78 6.01 3.33 -9.35
C GLU A 78 6.82 3.77 -10.57
N THR A 79 8.15 3.87 -10.39
CA THR A 79 9.09 4.22 -11.47
C THR A 79 10.04 3.06 -11.75
N GLU A 80 9.79 2.34 -12.84
CA GLU A 80 10.49 1.10 -13.16
C GLU A 80 10.94 1.04 -14.62
N ILE A 81 12.01 0.30 -14.90
CA ILE A 81 12.47 0.06 -16.28
C ILE A 81 11.58 -1.00 -16.96
N THR A 82 11.08 -1.96 -16.19
CA THR A 82 10.17 -3.05 -16.61
C THR A 82 8.72 -2.68 -16.33
N PRO A 83 7.74 -3.41 -16.92
CA PRO A 83 6.36 -3.29 -16.50
C PRO A 83 6.19 -3.66 -15.03
N ILE A 84 5.43 -2.86 -14.29
CA ILE A 84 5.07 -3.14 -12.89
C ILE A 84 4.20 -4.40 -12.80
N GLU A 85 4.20 -5.05 -11.64
CA GLU A 85 3.50 -6.30 -11.34
C GLU A 85 2.52 -6.10 -10.17
N PRO A 86 1.45 -5.29 -10.37
CA PRO A 86 0.66 -4.77 -9.28
C PRO A 86 -0.14 -5.87 -8.58
N LYS A 87 -0.13 -5.84 -7.24
CA LYS A 87 -0.79 -6.83 -6.37
C LYS A 87 -1.48 -6.15 -5.21
N VAL A 88 -2.70 -6.58 -4.88
CA VAL A 88 -3.42 -6.12 -3.68
C VAL A 88 -3.32 -7.17 -2.57
N ASN A 89 -2.79 -6.75 -1.42
CA ASN A 89 -2.76 -7.52 -0.20
C ASN A 89 -3.89 -7.09 0.73
N ILE A 90 -4.72 -8.04 1.15
CA ILE A 90 -5.85 -7.85 2.05
C ILE A 90 -5.52 -8.50 3.39
N TYR A 91 -5.51 -7.71 4.46
CA TYR A 91 -5.18 -8.13 5.81
C TYR A 91 -6.42 -8.10 6.70
N HIS A 92 -6.82 -9.24 7.24
CA HIS A 92 -8.05 -9.37 8.00
C HIS A 92 -7.95 -10.37 9.16
N ASN A 93 -8.92 -10.25 10.08
CA ASN A 93 -9.08 -11.16 11.21
C ASN A 93 -10.48 -11.81 11.22
N CYS A 94 -11.15 -11.86 10.06
CA CYS A 94 -12.44 -12.54 9.92
C CYS A 94 -12.33 -14.01 10.33
N ASN A 95 -13.20 -14.44 11.24
CA ASN A 95 -13.20 -15.78 11.84
C ASN A 95 -11.82 -16.20 12.39
N ASP A 96 -11.01 -15.25 12.83
CA ASP A 96 -9.72 -15.51 13.47
C ASP A 96 -9.88 -15.54 14.99
N ASP A 97 -9.72 -16.72 15.57
CA ASP A 97 -9.95 -16.98 16.99
C ASP A 97 -8.85 -16.33 17.85
N GLU A 98 -9.26 -15.45 18.77
CA GLU A 98 -8.33 -14.73 19.66
C GLU A 98 -7.63 -15.67 20.65
N SER A 99 -8.27 -16.79 20.99
CA SER A 99 -7.73 -17.77 21.94
C SER A 99 -6.55 -18.57 21.36
N LEU A 100 -6.45 -18.63 20.04
CA LEU A 100 -5.36 -19.31 19.32
C LEU A 100 -4.27 -18.35 18.85
N ASN A 101 -4.54 -17.03 18.88
CA ASN A 101 -3.64 -15.99 18.40
C ASN A 101 -3.56 -14.82 19.41
N PRO A 102 -2.69 -14.91 20.42
CA PRO A 102 -2.50 -13.83 21.41
C PRO A 102 -1.97 -12.52 20.79
N LEU A 103 -1.56 -12.54 19.52
CA LEU A 103 -1.03 -11.41 18.76
C LEU A 103 -2.02 -10.87 17.72
N LYS A 104 -3.33 -11.12 17.83
CA LYS A 104 -4.35 -10.69 16.85
C LYS A 104 -4.35 -9.18 16.51
N LYS A 105 -3.80 -8.33 17.39
CA LYS A 105 -3.61 -6.90 17.11
C LYS A 105 -2.46 -6.60 16.14
N VAL A 106 -1.55 -7.55 15.96
CA VAL A 106 -0.29 -7.42 15.22
C VAL A 106 -0.27 -8.37 14.02
N CYS A 107 -0.89 -9.55 14.15
CA CYS A 107 -0.92 -10.61 13.14
C CYS A 107 -2.29 -10.76 12.48
N TYR A 108 -2.31 -10.68 11.16
CA TYR A 108 -3.51 -10.76 10.33
C TYR A 108 -3.40 -11.92 9.34
N LYS A 109 -4.54 -12.51 8.94
CA LYS A 109 -4.58 -13.33 7.73
C LYS A 109 -4.36 -12.43 6.52
N LYS A 110 -3.56 -12.89 5.57
CA LYS A 110 -3.22 -12.16 4.35
C LYS A 110 -3.66 -12.94 3.12
N ILE A 111 -4.42 -12.28 2.26
CA ILE A 111 -4.77 -12.76 0.92
C ILE A 111 -4.10 -11.81 -0.07
N SER A 112 -3.47 -12.37 -1.10
CA SER A 112 -2.79 -11.61 -2.16
C SER A 112 -3.48 -11.90 -3.48
N ILE A 113 -3.79 -10.84 -4.24
CA ILE A 113 -4.49 -10.94 -5.52
C ILE A 113 -3.78 -10.04 -6.53
N ASP A 114 -3.32 -10.66 -7.62
CA ASP A 114 -2.62 -9.96 -8.69
C ASP A 114 -3.61 -9.14 -9.52
N ILE A 115 -3.21 -7.93 -9.88
CA ILE A 115 -3.95 -7.05 -10.77
C ILE A 115 -3.43 -7.30 -12.19
N PRO A 116 -4.30 -7.67 -13.15
CA PRO A 116 -3.84 -7.99 -14.50
C PRO A 116 -3.12 -6.81 -15.16
N ALA A 117 -2.04 -7.08 -15.88
CA ALA A 117 -1.25 -6.07 -16.59
C ALA A 117 -2.09 -5.17 -17.54
N SER A 118 -3.24 -5.65 -18.01
CA SER A 118 -4.19 -4.85 -18.79
C SER A 118 -4.77 -3.64 -18.03
N TYR A 119 -4.61 -3.57 -16.71
CA TYR A 119 -5.02 -2.44 -15.86
C TYR A 119 -3.88 -1.48 -15.53
N ILE A 120 -2.64 -1.78 -15.92
CA ILE A 120 -1.51 -0.85 -15.81
C ILE A 120 -1.70 0.32 -16.78
N THR A 121 -1.36 1.51 -16.32
CA THR A 121 -1.37 2.74 -17.10
C THR A 121 0.04 3.33 -17.16
N ASP A 122 0.50 3.67 -18.37
CA ASP A 122 1.72 4.45 -18.54
C ASP A 122 1.50 5.88 -18.04
N GLY A 123 2.24 6.27 -17.01
CA GLY A 123 2.15 7.58 -16.39
C GLY A 123 1.72 7.55 -14.93
N PRO A 124 1.68 8.71 -14.27
CA PRO A 124 1.54 8.84 -12.82
C PRO A 124 0.11 8.69 -12.30
N THR A 125 -0.88 8.46 -13.16
CA THR A 125 -2.30 8.43 -12.78
C THR A 125 -2.97 7.26 -13.47
N ALA A 126 -3.55 6.36 -12.68
CA ALA A 126 -4.23 5.18 -13.20
C ALA A 126 -5.52 5.60 -13.93
N GLU A 127 -5.58 5.35 -15.23
CA GLU A 127 -6.77 5.63 -16.05
C GLU A 127 -7.81 4.51 -15.95
N LYS A 128 -7.37 3.33 -15.52
CA LYS A 128 -8.19 2.13 -15.35
C LYS A 128 -8.15 1.70 -13.90
N VAL A 129 -9.32 1.33 -13.37
CA VAL A 129 -9.45 0.76 -12.03
C VAL A 129 -9.83 -0.71 -12.19
N PHE A 130 -9.05 -1.61 -11.61
CA PHE A 130 -9.37 -3.04 -11.56
C PHE A 130 -10.52 -3.28 -10.57
N PRO A 131 -11.70 -3.76 -11.03
CA PRO A 131 -12.80 -4.03 -10.15
C PRO A 131 -12.64 -5.43 -9.54
N LEU A 132 -12.15 -5.49 -8.29
CA LEU A 132 -12.00 -6.76 -7.58
C LEU A 132 -13.36 -7.41 -7.26
N GLY A 133 -14.42 -6.59 -7.20
CA GLY A 133 -15.77 -7.03 -6.85
C GLY A 133 -15.92 -7.23 -5.34
N SER A 134 -16.77 -8.16 -4.94
CA SER A 134 -17.07 -8.43 -3.53
C SER A 134 -16.46 -9.75 -3.06
N ILE A 135 -15.69 -9.70 -1.96
CA ILE A 135 -15.06 -10.88 -1.37
C ILE A 135 -15.62 -11.11 0.04
N ASN A 136 -16.04 -12.34 0.34
CA ASN A 136 -16.40 -12.76 1.69
C ASN A 136 -15.21 -13.46 2.36
N LEU A 137 -14.56 -12.74 3.27
CA LEU A 137 -13.36 -13.13 4.01
C LEU A 137 -13.58 -14.29 5.00
N ALA A 138 -14.81 -14.79 5.13
CA ALA A 138 -15.09 -16.03 5.85
C ALA A 138 -14.72 -17.30 5.06
N GLY A 139 -14.43 -17.18 3.77
CA GLY A 139 -14.00 -18.28 2.91
C GLY A 139 -12.59 -18.78 3.24
N SER A 140 -12.20 -19.89 2.60
CA SER A 140 -10.83 -20.38 2.60
C SER A 140 -10.19 -20.04 1.25
N PHE A 141 -9.09 -19.28 1.29
CA PHE A 141 -8.40 -18.81 0.10
C PHE A 141 -7.10 -19.61 -0.09
N LYS A 142 -6.88 -20.10 -1.31
CA LYS A 142 -5.62 -20.76 -1.66
C LYS A 142 -4.49 -19.73 -1.59
N GLY A 143 -3.42 -20.06 -0.87
CA GLY A 143 -2.30 -19.13 -0.67
C GLY A 143 -2.53 -18.09 0.43
N GLU A 144 -3.61 -18.21 1.22
CA GLU A 144 -3.77 -17.42 2.45
C GLU A 144 -2.57 -17.68 3.37
N THR A 145 -1.93 -16.60 3.79
CA THR A 145 -0.81 -16.63 4.74
C THR A 145 -1.15 -15.83 5.98
N ARG A 146 -0.19 -15.72 6.92
CA ARG A 146 -0.33 -14.92 8.12
C ARG A 146 0.83 -13.94 8.20
N ASP A 147 0.50 -12.66 8.37
CA ASP A 147 1.47 -11.57 8.37
C ASP A 147 1.34 -10.74 9.65
N CYS A 148 2.45 -10.62 10.37
CA CYS A 148 2.56 -9.93 11.65
C CYS A 148 3.30 -8.59 11.59
N PHE A 149 3.83 -8.21 10.43
CA PHE A 149 4.70 -7.05 10.28
C PHE A 149 4.29 -6.27 9.02
N ASN A 150 3.01 -5.88 8.97
CA ASN A 150 2.39 -5.19 7.85
C ASN A 150 2.10 -3.72 8.14
#